data_AF-A0A746TBC0-F1
#
_entry.id   AF-A0A746TBC0-F1
#
_cell.length_a   1.000
_cell.length_b   1.000
_cell.length_c   1.000
_cell.angle_alpha   90.00
_cell.angle_beta   90.00
_cell.angle_gamma   90.00
#
_symmetry.space_group_name_H-M   'P 1'
#
loop_
_entity.id
_entity.type
_entity.pdbx_description
1 polymer ?
#
loop_
_entity_poly.entity_id
_entity_poly.type
_entity_poly.pdbx_seq_one_letter_code
_entity_poly.pdbx_strand_id
1 'polypeptide(L)'
;AVLYPEYVQTFARAGTRFSVITPQISAAGVEHLDTILQPYINVEPGRGAARRDFELQEATITDSRYLDGLSIVVEAPEAGSLNIGTPVLFRGIEVGTVTGMSLGSLSDRVMITLRISKRYQYLVRNNSVFWLASGYSLDFGLTGGVVKTGTFNQFIRGGIAFATPPGTPLAPKAQAGKHFLLQESEPKEWREWGTALPR
;
A
#
# COMPACT_ATOMS: atom_id res chain seq x y z
N ALA A 1 -0.09 16.61 24.44
CA ALA A 1 0.72 15.41 24.80
C ALA A 1 2.14 15.84 25.14
N VAL A 2 2.91 15.03 25.87
CA VAL A 2 4.33 15.27 26.16
C VAL A 2 5.13 14.09 25.61
N LEU A 3 6.23 14.37 24.91
CA LEU A 3 7.20 13.36 24.48
C LEU A 3 8.37 13.35 25.46
N TYR A 4 8.91 12.17 25.78
CA TYR A 4 10.17 12.11 26.53
C TYR A 4 11.29 12.79 25.73
N PRO A 5 12.26 13.44 26.41
CA PRO A 5 13.28 14.28 25.75
C PRO A 5 14.01 13.60 24.59
N GLU A 6 14.33 12.31 24.72
CA GLU A 6 15.03 11.49 23.73
C GLU A 6 14.23 11.29 22.42
N TYR A 7 12.91 11.46 22.46
CA TYR A 7 12.02 11.25 21.31
C TYR A 7 11.62 12.55 20.60
N VAL A 8 11.84 13.71 21.22
CA VAL A 8 11.43 15.01 20.67
C VAL A 8 12.01 15.25 19.27
N GLN A 9 13.31 14.99 19.10
CA GLN A 9 13.99 15.24 17.83
C GLN A 9 13.55 14.30 16.71
N THR A 10 13.01 13.13 17.05
CA THR A 10 12.56 12.12 16.09
C THR A 10 11.12 12.37 15.65
N PHE A 11 10.22 12.70 16.59
CA PHE A 11 8.79 12.75 16.31
C PHE A 11 8.19 14.16 16.22
N ALA A 12 8.80 15.19 16.82
CA ALA A 12 8.33 16.57 16.69
C ALA A 12 8.76 17.20 15.35
N ARG A 13 8.40 16.53 14.24
CA ARG A 13 8.75 16.90 12.86
C ARG A 13 7.53 16.94 11.97
N ALA A 14 7.52 17.86 11.01
CA ALA A 14 6.50 17.89 9.98
C ALA A 14 6.49 16.55 9.20
N GLY A 15 5.27 16.06 8.95
CA GLY A 15 5.05 14.73 8.38
C GLY A 15 4.88 13.61 9.42
N THR A 16 5.12 13.86 10.71
CA THR A 16 4.77 12.90 11.76
C THR A 16 3.25 12.77 11.84
N ARG A 17 2.77 11.53 11.95
CA ARG A 17 1.34 11.21 12.05
C ARG A 17 1.07 10.50 13.35
N PHE A 18 -0.01 10.90 14.01
CA PHE A 18 -0.50 10.28 15.23
C PHE A 18 -1.89 9.72 14.97
N SER A 19 -2.18 8.50 15.41
CA SER A 19 -3.55 7.96 15.40
C SER A 19 -3.83 7.16 16.65
N VAL A 20 -5.09 7.13 17.05
CA VAL A 20 -5.55 6.23 18.12
C VAL A 20 -5.64 4.83 17.56
N ILE A 21 -5.08 3.85 18.26
CA ILE A 21 -5.29 2.44 17.93
C ILE A 21 -6.50 1.94 18.72
N THR A 22 -7.48 1.42 17.99
CA THR A 22 -8.71 0.84 18.51
C THR A 22 -8.77 -0.65 18.21
N PRO A 23 -9.50 -1.44 19.01
CA PRO A 23 -9.58 -2.88 18.80
C PRO A 23 -10.37 -3.17 17.51
N GLN A 24 -9.80 -4.01 16.65
CA GLN A 24 -10.45 -4.41 15.41
C GLN A 24 -10.94 -5.85 15.55
N ILE A 25 -12.25 -6.04 15.45
CA ILE A 25 -12.91 -7.35 15.53
C ILE A 25 -13.81 -7.50 14.31
N SER A 26 -13.52 -8.50 13.49
CA SER A 26 -14.31 -8.76 12.29
C SER A 26 -14.32 -10.25 11.94
N ALA A 27 -15.12 -10.65 10.96
CA ALA A 27 -15.12 -12.01 10.42
C ALA A 27 -13.75 -12.41 9.82
N ALA A 28 -12.87 -11.44 9.56
CA ALA A 28 -11.50 -11.65 9.09
C ALA A 28 -10.51 -12.07 10.17
N GLY A 29 -10.86 -11.86 11.44
CA GLY A 29 -9.94 -11.99 12.55
C GLY A 29 -9.98 -10.78 13.47
N VAL A 30 -9.03 -10.78 14.40
CA VAL A 30 -8.93 -9.83 15.49
C VAL A 30 -7.53 -9.22 15.53
N GLU A 31 -7.45 -7.91 15.71
CA GLU A 31 -6.20 -7.15 15.86
C GLU A 31 -6.35 -6.16 17.03
N HIS A 32 -5.22 -5.85 17.70
CA HIS A 32 -5.15 -4.85 18.77
C HIS A 32 -6.12 -5.07 19.95
N LEU A 33 -6.39 -6.32 20.34
CA LEU A 33 -7.32 -6.63 21.44
C LEU A 33 -6.85 -6.09 22.80
N ASP A 34 -5.56 -5.88 22.98
CA ASP A 34 -4.97 -5.22 24.15
C ASP A 34 -5.52 -3.80 24.37
N THR A 35 -5.91 -3.11 23.30
CA THR A 35 -6.47 -1.75 23.36
C THR A 35 -7.87 -1.68 23.95
N ILE A 36 -8.56 -2.81 24.14
CA ILE A 36 -9.83 -2.86 24.88
C ILE A 36 -9.62 -2.40 26.33
N LEU A 37 -8.50 -2.80 26.94
CA LEU A 37 -8.18 -2.47 28.32
C LEU A 37 -7.35 -1.19 28.42
N GLN A 38 -6.43 -0.97 27.47
CA GLN A 38 -5.53 0.17 27.50
C GLN A 38 -5.31 0.74 26.08
N PRO A 39 -6.09 1.74 25.66
CA PRO A 39 -5.90 2.38 24.36
C PRO A 39 -4.58 3.15 24.34
N TYR A 40 -3.94 3.18 23.17
CA TYR A 40 -2.70 3.93 22.95
C TYR A 40 -2.72 4.67 21.60
N ILE A 41 -1.77 5.60 21.44
CA ILE A 41 -1.57 6.36 20.21
C ILE A 41 -0.38 5.73 19.47
N ASN A 42 -0.58 5.36 18.21
CA ASN A 42 0.51 5.04 17.31
C ASN A 42 1.12 6.31 16.73
N VAL A 43 2.42 6.26 16.44
CA VAL A 43 3.15 7.38 15.85
C VAL A 43 4.04 6.92 14.68
N GLU A 44 3.85 7.55 13.52
CA GLU A 44 4.73 7.39 12.36
C GLU A 44 5.64 8.62 12.25
N PRO A 45 6.99 8.49 12.30
CA PRO A 45 7.89 9.63 12.29
C PRO A 45 7.96 10.33 10.92
N GLY A 46 7.91 11.66 10.94
CA GLY A 46 8.15 12.52 9.78
C GLY A 46 9.61 12.93 9.61
N ARG A 47 9.99 13.32 8.39
CA ARG A 47 11.35 13.80 8.06
C ARG A 47 11.43 15.32 7.83
N GLY A 48 10.35 16.06 8.08
CA GLY A 48 10.28 17.50 7.84
C GLY A 48 10.91 18.37 8.93
N ALA A 49 10.69 19.68 8.82
CA ALA A 49 11.12 20.68 9.80
C ALA A 49 10.48 20.45 11.17
N ALA A 50 11.08 21.00 12.23
CA ALA A 50 10.53 20.89 13.59
C ALA A 50 9.09 21.44 13.64
N ARG A 51 8.18 20.67 14.24
CA ARG A 51 6.77 21.01 14.39
C ARG A 51 6.27 20.48 15.73
N ARG A 52 5.41 21.24 16.41
CA ARG A 52 4.86 20.86 17.73
C ARG A 52 3.34 20.74 17.77
N ASP A 53 2.68 21.17 16.70
CA ASP A 53 1.22 21.09 16.55
C ASP A 53 0.87 20.05 15.49
N PHE A 54 -0.02 19.12 15.84
CA PHE A 54 -0.38 17.98 15.01
C PHE A 54 -1.87 17.69 15.10
N GLU A 55 -2.42 17.21 13.99
CA GLU A 55 -3.78 16.71 13.92
C GLU A 55 -3.79 15.21 14.13
N LEU A 56 -4.78 14.73 14.88
CA LEU A 56 -4.99 13.31 15.12
C LEU A 56 -5.66 12.68 13.90
N GLN A 57 -5.05 11.63 13.36
CA GLN A 57 -5.53 10.92 12.19
C GLN A 57 -6.35 9.69 12.60
N GLU A 58 -7.29 9.27 11.76
CA GLU A 58 -8.08 8.06 12.00
C GLU A 58 -7.25 6.78 11.78
N ALA A 59 -6.32 6.78 10.82
CA ALA A 59 -5.49 5.63 10.49
C ALA A 59 -4.03 6.04 10.26
N THR A 60 -3.10 5.22 10.76
CA THR A 60 -1.67 5.27 10.41
C THR A 60 -1.18 3.87 10.08
N ILE A 61 0.01 3.80 9.47
CA ILE A 61 0.67 2.52 9.27
C ILE A 61 1.34 2.12 10.59
N THR A 62 0.84 1.06 11.19
CA THR A 62 1.43 0.46 12.41
C THR A 62 2.74 -0.28 12.09
N ASP A 63 2.94 -0.64 10.82
CA ASP A 63 4.05 -1.50 10.42
C ASP A 63 5.33 -0.73 10.01
N SER A 64 6.31 -0.76 10.91
CA SER A 64 7.62 -0.16 10.72
C SER A 64 8.42 -0.77 9.57
N ARG A 65 8.07 -1.97 9.07
CA ARG A 65 8.79 -2.66 7.95
C ARG A 65 8.81 -1.84 6.67
N TYR A 66 7.92 -0.86 6.54
CA TYR A 66 7.80 -0.02 5.36
C TYR A 66 8.48 1.34 5.50
N LEU A 67 8.84 1.82 6.70
CA LEU A 67 9.32 3.20 6.93
C LEU A 67 10.47 3.64 6.01
N ASP A 68 11.44 2.76 5.73
CA ASP A 68 12.59 3.02 4.86
C ASP A 68 12.41 2.50 3.42
N GLY A 69 11.16 2.24 3.03
CA GLY A 69 10.78 1.75 1.73
C GLY A 69 10.78 2.80 0.63
N LEU A 70 10.68 2.31 -0.62
CA LEU A 70 10.48 3.14 -1.80
C LEU A 70 9.04 3.69 -1.77
N SER A 71 8.90 5.02 -1.70
CA SER A 71 7.62 5.72 -1.78
C SER A 71 7.28 6.04 -3.24
N ILE A 72 6.14 5.59 -3.74
CA ILE A 72 5.64 5.89 -5.10
C ILE A 72 4.18 6.32 -5.04
N VAL A 73 3.67 6.87 -6.14
CA VAL A 73 2.27 7.29 -6.26
C VAL A 73 1.62 6.49 -7.39
N VAL A 74 0.44 5.93 -7.12
CA VAL A 74 -0.44 5.34 -8.12
C VAL A 74 -1.67 6.22 -8.24
N GLU A 75 -1.97 6.66 -9.45
CA GLU A 75 -3.12 7.50 -9.76
C GLU A 75 -4.28 6.63 -10.23
N ALA A 76 -5.46 6.87 -9.66
CA ALA A 76 -6.69 6.19 -10.03
C ALA A 76 -7.83 7.21 -10.23
N PRO A 77 -8.83 6.91 -11.06
CA PRO A 77 -10.01 7.77 -11.21
C PRO A 77 -10.83 7.85 -9.91
N GLU A 78 -10.81 6.80 -9.09
CA GLU A 78 -11.50 6.72 -7.80
C GLU A 78 -10.72 5.85 -6.80
N ALA A 79 -11.03 5.97 -5.51
CA ALA A 79 -10.37 5.20 -4.45
C ALA A 79 -10.87 3.75 -4.36
N GLY A 80 -12.13 3.49 -4.72
CA GLY A 80 -12.77 2.19 -4.60
C GLY A 80 -12.71 1.64 -3.17
N SER A 81 -12.24 0.39 -3.01
CA SER A 81 -12.08 -0.29 -1.73
C SER A 81 -10.72 -0.10 -1.06
N LEU A 82 -9.84 0.74 -1.65
CA LEU A 82 -8.51 0.98 -1.12
C LEU A 82 -8.58 1.82 0.15
N ASN A 83 -7.77 1.44 1.14
CA ASN A 83 -7.64 2.13 2.41
C ASN A 83 -6.16 2.21 2.82
N ILE A 84 -5.84 3.09 3.77
CA ILE A 84 -4.53 3.05 4.41
C ILE A 84 -4.33 1.66 5.04
N GLY A 85 -3.19 1.03 4.77
CA GLY A 85 -2.91 -0.35 5.19
C GLY A 85 -3.21 -1.42 4.13
N THR A 86 -3.94 -1.09 3.05
CA THR A 86 -4.20 -2.04 1.95
C THR A 86 -2.87 -2.59 1.39
N PRO A 87 -2.73 -3.93 1.25
CA PRO A 87 -1.46 -4.52 0.84
C PRO A 87 -1.13 -4.25 -0.63
N VAL A 88 0.17 -4.08 -0.91
CA VAL A 88 0.73 -4.07 -2.27
C VAL A 88 1.41 -5.40 -2.53
N LEU A 89 0.99 -6.08 -3.59
CA LEU A 89 1.33 -7.46 -3.90
C LEU A 89 2.24 -7.56 -5.13
N PHE A 90 3.27 -8.40 -5.03
CA PHE A 90 4.01 -8.88 -6.19
C PHE A 90 3.90 -10.40 -6.26
N ARG A 91 3.26 -10.92 -7.33
CA ARG A 91 2.98 -12.36 -7.48
C ARG A 91 2.26 -12.98 -6.26
N GLY A 92 1.36 -12.22 -5.63
CA GLY A 92 0.60 -12.65 -4.45
C GLY A 92 1.33 -12.53 -3.11
N ILE A 93 2.61 -12.10 -3.10
CA ILE A 93 3.36 -11.85 -1.87
C ILE A 93 3.24 -10.36 -1.51
N GLU A 94 2.92 -10.06 -0.25
CA GLU A 94 2.94 -8.69 0.25
C GLU A 94 4.36 -8.12 0.26
N VAL A 95 4.55 -7.03 -0.48
CA VAL A 95 5.84 -6.33 -0.60
C VAL A 95 5.77 -4.87 -0.17
N GLY A 96 4.58 -4.34 0.06
CA GLY A 96 4.33 -2.96 0.42
C GLY A 96 2.92 -2.73 0.94
N THR A 97 2.58 -1.47 1.20
CA THR A 97 1.25 -1.07 1.66
C THR A 97 0.88 0.33 1.17
N VAL A 98 -0.42 0.63 1.10
CA VAL A 98 -0.95 1.98 0.88
C VAL A 98 -0.75 2.80 2.14
N THR A 99 0.03 3.89 2.07
CA THR A 99 0.34 4.76 3.22
C THR A 99 -0.45 6.06 3.24
N GLY A 100 -1.22 6.35 2.19
CA GLY A 100 -2.01 7.57 2.12
C GLY A 100 -2.81 7.66 0.83
N MET A 101 -3.88 8.44 0.88
CA MET A 101 -4.72 8.78 -0.26
C MET A 101 -5.06 10.25 -0.18
N SER A 102 -5.08 10.92 -1.32
CA SER A 102 -5.42 12.33 -1.44
C SER A 102 -6.00 12.61 -2.81
N LEU A 103 -6.72 13.72 -2.98
CA LEU A 103 -7.09 14.18 -4.31
C LEU A 103 -5.89 14.87 -4.97
N GLY A 104 -5.74 14.67 -6.28
CA GLY A 104 -4.81 15.44 -7.09
C GLY A 104 -5.13 16.93 -7.04
N SER A 105 -4.18 17.78 -7.42
CA SER A 105 -4.34 19.24 -7.40
C SER A 105 -5.52 19.76 -8.23
N LEU A 106 -5.94 19.00 -9.24
CA LEU A 106 -7.10 19.32 -10.09
C LEU A 106 -8.36 18.56 -9.68
N SER A 107 -8.29 17.73 -8.62
CA SER A 107 -9.38 16.89 -8.12
C SER A 107 -9.99 15.91 -9.14
N ASP A 108 -9.29 15.62 -10.22
CA ASP A 108 -9.71 14.70 -11.29
C ASP A 108 -9.29 13.24 -11.04
N ARG A 109 -8.39 13.03 -10.07
CA ARG A 109 -7.82 11.72 -9.72
C ARG A 109 -7.55 11.60 -8.23
N VAL A 110 -7.57 10.37 -7.75
CA VAL A 110 -7.06 9.98 -6.44
C VAL A 110 -5.58 9.63 -6.56
N MET A 111 -4.76 10.27 -5.74
CA MET A 111 -3.33 10.03 -5.58
C MET A 111 -3.11 9.04 -4.42
N ILE A 112 -2.81 7.80 -4.76
CA ILE A 112 -2.60 6.71 -3.79
C ILE A 112 -1.10 6.58 -3.52
N THR A 113 -0.66 6.94 -2.33
CA THR A 113 0.74 6.81 -1.93
C THR A 113 1.01 5.39 -1.47
N LEU A 114 1.95 4.70 -2.12
CA LEU A 114 2.40 3.37 -1.76
C LEU A 114 3.80 3.44 -1.16
N ARG A 115 4.09 2.52 -0.24
CA ARG A 115 5.44 2.29 0.24
C ARG A 115 5.83 0.82 0.09
N ILE A 116 6.86 0.57 -0.71
CA ILE A 116 7.40 -0.77 -0.99
C ILE A 116 8.60 -1.01 -0.08
N SER A 117 8.62 -2.14 0.61
CA SER A 117 9.70 -2.46 1.54
C SER A 117 11.09 -2.40 0.88
N LYS A 118 12.10 -1.94 1.62
CA LYS A 118 13.49 -1.82 1.17
C LYS A 118 14.04 -3.11 0.55
N ARG A 119 13.62 -4.27 1.07
CA ARG A 119 14.02 -5.59 0.53
C ARG A 119 13.47 -5.90 -0.85
N TYR A 120 12.43 -5.20 -1.31
CA TYR A 120 11.69 -5.46 -2.56
C TYR A 120 11.67 -4.28 -3.53
N GLN A 121 12.23 -3.12 -3.16
CA GLN A 121 12.23 -1.92 -4.02
C GLN A 121 12.83 -2.13 -5.42
N TYR A 122 13.72 -3.11 -5.60
CA TYR A 122 14.32 -3.45 -6.90
C TYR A 122 13.33 -4.04 -7.92
N LEU A 123 12.15 -4.47 -7.46
CA LEU A 123 11.09 -5.04 -8.29
C LEU A 123 10.34 -3.95 -9.08
N VAL A 124 10.25 -2.74 -8.54
CA VAL A 124 9.52 -1.64 -9.19
C VAL A 124 10.40 -0.98 -10.25
N ARG A 125 9.96 -1.07 -11.50
CA ARG A 125 10.62 -0.48 -12.66
C ARG A 125 9.77 0.63 -13.23
N ASN A 126 10.39 1.50 -14.03
CA ASN A 126 9.68 2.63 -14.65
C ASN A 126 8.51 2.21 -15.56
N ASN A 127 8.51 0.98 -16.05
CA ASN A 127 7.44 0.40 -16.87
C ASN A 127 6.59 -0.63 -16.11
N SER A 128 6.70 -0.72 -14.78
CA SER A 128 5.82 -1.58 -13.99
C SER A 128 4.37 -1.11 -14.14
N VAL A 129 3.46 -2.06 -14.23
CA VAL A 129 2.02 -1.82 -14.33
C VAL A 129 1.34 -2.28 -13.06
N PHE A 130 0.41 -1.46 -12.56
CA PHE A 130 -0.32 -1.67 -11.31
C PHE A 130 -1.79 -1.86 -11.62
N TRP A 131 -2.47 -2.76 -10.92
CA TRP A 131 -3.92 -2.97 -11.04
C TRP A 131 -4.53 -3.32 -9.68
N LEU A 132 -5.85 -3.16 -9.57
CA LEU A 132 -6.57 -3.60 -8.39
C LEU A 132 -6.70 -5.13 -8.42
N ALA A 133 -6.09 -5.79 -7.45
CA ALA A 133 -6.29 -7.22 -7.22
C ALA A 133 -7.51 -7.41 -6.32
N SER A 134 -8.68 -7.60 -6.94
CA SER A 134 -9.88 -8.01 -6.22
C SER A 134 -9.83 -9.52 -5.94
N GLY A 135 -10.26 -9.92 -4.74
CA GLY A 135 -10.38 -11.34 -4.35
C GLY A 135 -11.43 -12.13 -5.15
N TYR A 136 -12.12 -11.48 -6.10
CA TYR A 136 -13.10 -12.08 -6.99
C TYR A 136 -12.71 -11.78 -8.45
N SER A 137 -12.52 -12.84 -9.23
CA SER A 137 -12.58 -12.80 -10.70
C SER A 137 -13.53 -13.92 -11.14
N LEU A 138 -14.71 -13.56 -11.63
CA LEU A 138 -15.66 -14.52 -12.21
C LEU A 138 -15.53 -14.46 -13.74
N ASP A 139 -14.90 -15.47 -14.32
CA ASP A 139 -14.81 -15.62 -15.77
C ASP A 139 -16.05 -16.40 -16.27
N PHE A 140 -16.97 -15.73 -16.95
CA PHE A 140 -18.12 -16.36 -17.60
C PHE A 140 -17.86 -16.53 -19.11
N GLY A 141 -17.78 -17.78 -19.59
CA GLY A 141 -17.65 -18.12 -21.01
C GLY A 141 -18.95 -18.71 -21.59
N LEU A 142 -19.12 -18.62 -22.91
CA LEU A 142 -20.30 -19.14 -23.64
C LEU A 142 -20.49 -20.66 -23.51
N THR A 143 -19.46 -21.39 -23.10
CA THR A 143 -19.45 -22.85 -22.92
C THR A 143 -19.55 -23.30 -21.45
N GLY A 144 -19.70 -22.35 -20.51
CA GLY A 144 -19.75 -22.61 -19.07
C GLY A 144 -18.85 -21.66 -18.26
N GLY A 145 -19.17 -21.48 -16.97
CA GLY A 145 -18.39 -20.66 -16.04
C GLY A 145 -17.37 -21.49 -15.25
N VAL A 146 -16.16 -20.95 -15.08
CA VAL A 146 -15.12 -21.57 -14.24
C VAL A 146 -15.02 -20.77 -12.94
N VAL A 147 -15.36 -21.39 -11.82
CA VAL A 147 -15.22 -20.78 -10.49
C VAL A 147 -13.92 -21.27 -9.85
N LYS A 148 -12.92 -20.38 -9.75
CA LYS A 148 -11.70 -20.64 -8.97
C LYS A 148 -11.94 -20.17 -7.53
N THR A 149 -12.19 -21.09 -6.61
CA THR A 149 -12.32 -20.75 -5.18
C THR A 149 -10.94 -20.87 -4.50
N GLY A 150 -10.30 -19.73 -4.23
CA GLY A 150 -9.14 -19.70 -3.34
C GLY A 150 -9.54 -19.95 -1.88
N THR A 151 -8.57 -20.21 -1.00
CA THR A 151 -8.83 -20.30 0.44
C THR A 151 -9.28 -18.94 0.99
N PHE A 152 -10.27 -18.92 1.88
CA PHE A 152 -10.93 -17.71 2.44
C PHE A 152 -9.99 -16.65 3.05
N ASN A 153 -8.73 -16.96 3.39
CA ASN A 153 -7.77 -15.92 3.81
C ASN A 153 -7.27 -15.02 2.67
N GLN A 154 -7.39 -15.44 1.40
CA GLN A 154 -7.07 -14.62 0.22
C GLN A 154 -8.23 -13.68 -0.18
N PHE A 155 -9.40 -13.84 0.45
CA PHE A 155 -10.67 -13.22 0.09
C PHE A 155 -10.90 -11.86 0.76
N ILE A 156 -10.14 -11.51 1.80
CA ILE A 156 -10.56 -10.49 2.77
C ILE A 156 -9.94 -9.11 2.56
N ARG A 157 -8.79 -9.00 1.92
CA ARG A 157 -8.15 -7.70 1.67
C ARG A 157 -7.76 -7.61 0.20
N GLY A 158 -8.67 -7.09 -0.61
CA GLY A 158 -8.31 -6.61 -1.94
C GLY A 158 -7.05 -5.73 -1.83
N GLY A 159 -6.17 -5.82 -2.82
CA GLY A 159 -4.86 -5.19 -2.80
C GLY A 159 -4.54 -4.48 -4.10
N ILE A 160 -3.38 -3.83 -4.14
CA ILE A 160 -2.81 -3.35 -5.41
C ILE A 160 -1.75 -4.37 -5.82
N ALA A 161 -1.93 -5.02 -6.97
CA ALA A 161 -0.90 -5.89 -7.53
C ALA A 161 -0.09 -5.13 -8.58
N PHE A 162 1.15 -5.58 -8.80
CA PHE A 162 1.94 -5.09 -9.93
C PHE A 162 2.82 -6.18 -10.54
N ALA A 163 3.19 -5.94 -11.79
CA ALA A 163 4.14 -6.73 -12.55
C ALA A 163 4.95 -5.82 -13.48
N THR A 164 6.08 -6.33 -13.95
CA THR A 164 6.93 -5.64 -14.91
C THR A 164 6.88 -6.40 -16.23
N PRO A 165 6.40 -5.79 -17.33
CA PRO A 165 6.40 -6.40 -18.65
C PRO A 165 7.82 -6.79 -19.08
N PRO A 166 7.97 -7.86 -19.90
CA PRO A 166 9.26 -8.26 -20.42
C PRO A 166 9.80 -7.18 -21.34
N GLY A 167 11.10 -6.93 -21.28
CA GLY A 167 11.76 -5.93 -22.11
C GLY A 167 13.27 -6.07 -22.04
N THR A 168 13.92 -5.94 -23.19
CA THR A 168 15.38 -5.90 -23.30
C THR A 168 15.77 -4.62 -24.05
N PRO A 169 16.47 -3.67 -23.41
CA PRO A 169 17.01 -3.73 -22.04
C PRO A 169 15.92 -3.60 -20.95
N LEU A 170 16.25 -4.07 -19.74
CA LEU A 170 15.38 -3.90 -18.57
C LEU A 170 15.27 -2.41 -18.21
N ALA A 171 14.05 -1.94 -17.95
CA ALA A 171 13.83 -0.56 -17.55
C ALA A 171 14.53 -0.23 -16.22
N PRO A 172 14.94 1.04 -16.01
CA PRO A 172 15.52 1.48 -14.74
C PRO A 172 14.58 1.26 -13.56
N LYS A 173 15.17 1.14 -12.36
CA LYS A 173 14.42 1.12 -11.09
C LYS A 173 13.65 2.44 -10.94
N ALA A 174 12.43 2.35 -10.42
CA ALA A 174 11.65 3.54 -10.11
C ALA A 174 12.32 4.34 -8.99
N GLN A 175 12.22 5.67 -9.07
CA GLN A 175 12.69 6.58 -8.03
C GLN A 175 11.56 6.94 -7.07
N ALA A 176 11.92 7.47 -5.90
CA ALA A 176 10.95 7.95 -4.94
C ALA A 176 10.09 9.06 -5.56
N GLY A 177 8.79 9.03 -5.29
CA GLY A 177 7.82 9.95 -5.87
C GLY A 177 7.48 9.67 -7.34
N LYS A 178 7.89 8.54 -7.92
CA LYS A 178 7.44 8.16 -9.27
C LYS A 178 5.92 7.95 -9.30
N HIS A 179 5.26 8.54 -10.29
CA HIS A 179 3.84 8.36 -10.58
C HIS A 179 3.61 7.21 -11.57
N PHE A 180 2.59 6.41 -11.30
CA PHE A 180 2.06 5.34 -12.15
C PHE A 180 0.54 5.49 -12.28
N LEU A 181 -0.05 4.89 -13.31
CA LEU A 181 -1.50 4.78 -13.43
C LEU A 181 -1.96 3.41 -12.94
N LEU A 182 -3.08 3.39 -12.22
CA LEU A 182 -3.80 2.15 -11.93
C LEU A 182 -4.52 1.72 -13.21
N GLN A 183 -4.19 0.53 -13.70
CA GLN A 183 -4.88 -0.08 -14.83
C GLN A 183 -6.28 -0.52 -14.39
N GLU A 184 -7.26 -0.33 -15.27
CA GLU A 184 -8.65 -0.72 -15.04
C GLU A 184 -8.81 -2.23 -14.89
N SER A 185 -7.91 -3.01 -15.50
CA SER A 185 -7.95 -4.47 -15.46
C SER A 185 -6.56 -5.08 -15.33
N GLU A 186 -6.53 -6.30 -14.78
CA GLU A 186 -5.37 -7.16 -14.72
C GLU A 186 -4.87 -7.47 -16.15
N PRO A 187 -3.58 -7.22 -16.49
CA PRO A 187 -3.06 -7.53 -17.83
C PRO A 187 -3.10 -9.04 -18.09
N LYS A 188 -3.81 -9.51 -19.10
CA LYS A 188 -4.12 -10.95 -19.30
C LYS A 188 -2.89 -11.86 -19.28
N GLU A 189 -1.77 -11.39 -19.83
CA GLU A 189 -0.54 -12.16 -20.04
C GLU A 189 0.47 -12.02 -18.89
N TRP A 190 0.16 -11.28 -17.81
CA TRP A 190 1.15 -10.94 -16.77
C TRP A 190 1.80 -12.17 -16.12
N ARG A 191 1.05 -13.28 -16.02
CA ARG A 191 1.53 -14.55 -15.45
C ARG A 191 2.63 -15.18 -16.30
N GLU A 192 2.60 -14.96 -17.60
CA GLU A 192 3.52 -15.54 -18.59
C GLU A 192 4.79 -14.71 -18.77
N TRP A 193 4.77 -13.43 -18.39
CA TRP A 193 5.88 -12.50 -18.63
C TRP A 193 7.24 -12.95 -18.08
N GLY A 194 7.26 -13.63 -16.92
CA GLY A 194 8.50 -14.23 -16.40
C GLY A 194 9.69 -13.27 -16.22
N THR A 195 9.48 -11.94 -16.22
CA THR A 195 10.54 -10.94 -16.31
C THR A 195 11.59 -11.10 -15.21
N ALA A 196 12.85 -11.26 -15.62
CA ALA A 196 13.98 -11.34 -14.70
C ALA A 196 14.29 -9.97 -14.08
N LEU A 197 14.20 -9.86 -12.75
CA LEU A 197 14.42 -8.63 -12.00
C LEU A 197 15.57 -8.84 -10.99
N PRO A 198 16.84 -8.73 -11.42
CA PRO A 198 17.97 -8.85 -10.50
C PRO A 198 18.03 -7.67 -9.50
N ARG A 199 18.65 -7.94 -8.35
CA ARG A 199 18.85 -6.96 -7.27
C ARG A 199 19.86 -5.89 -7.65
#